data_AF-A0A939DCI3-F1
#
_entry.id   AF-A0A939DCI3-F1
#
_cell.length_a   1.000
_cell.length_b   1.000
_cell.length_c   1.000
_cell.angle_alpha   90.00
_cell.angle_beta   90.00
_cell.angle_gamma   90.00
#
_symmetry.space_group_name_H-M   'P 1'
#
loop_
_entity.id
_entity.type
_entity.pdbx_description
1 polymer ?
#
loop_
_entity_poly.entity_id
_entity_poly.type
_entity_poly.pdbx_seq_one_letter_code
_entity_poly.pdbx_strand_id
1 'polypeptide(L)' 'MLALVGACSASSPPAPVQSLTTQCGQTRPQVCTMEYDPVCGELADGGREDYSSPCNACAHDAVAAYRRGGCESGGTGE' A
#
# COMPACT_ATOMS: atom_id res chain seq x y z
N MET A 1 -16.47 6.23 -55.38
CA MET A 1 -16.11 7.12 -54.26
C MET A 1 -16.13 6.30 -52.98
N LEU A 2 -14.97 5.88 -52.46
CA LEU A 2 -14.85 5.12 -51.22
C LEU A 2 -14.70 6.10 -50.05
N ALA A 3 -15.64 6.09 -49.12
CA ALA A 3 -15.57 6.88 -47.89
C ALA A 3 -14.90 6.03 -46.78
N LEU A 4 -13.70 6.46 -46.35
CA LEU A 4 -13.02 5.91 -45.18
C LEU A 4 -13.55 6.63 -43.93
N VAL A 5 -14.37 5.94 -43.13
CA VAL A 5 -14.79 6.39 -41.79
C VAL A 5 -13.73 5.98 -40.78
N GLY A 6 -13.02 6.98 -40.21
CA GLY A 6 -12.06 6.79 -39.13
C GLY A 6 -12.74 6.78 -37.76
N ALA A 7 -12.46 5.76 -36.95
CA ALA A 7 -12.89 5.69 -35.57
C ALA A 7 -11.80 6.25 -34.63
N CYS A 8 -12.17 7.20 -33.76
CA CYS A 8 -11.29 7.71 -32.72
C CYS A 8 -11.29 6.73 -31.52
N SER A 9 -10.19 6.00 -31.31
CA SER A 9 -9.99 5.28 -30.05
C SER A 9 -9.47 6.25 -29.00
N ALA A 10 -10.34 6.66 -28.08
CA ALA A 10 -9.95 7.37 -26.87
C ALA A 10 -9.31 6.35 -25.90
N SER A 11 -8.01 6.15 -26.05
CA SER A 11 -7.21 5.39 -25.09
C SER A 11 -7.00 6.24 -23.84
N SER A 12 -7.90 6.13 -22.86
CA SER A 12 -7.67 6.70 -21.53
C SER A 12 -6.45 6.01 -20.90
N PRO A 13 -5.47 6.76 -20.37
CA PRO A 13 -4.38 6.14 -19.62
C PRO A 13 -4.96 5.43 -18.39
N PRO A 14 -4.44 4.25 -17.99
CA PRO A 14 -4.85 3.61 -16.76
C PRO A 14 -4.54 4.56 -15.60
N ALA A 15 -5.56 4.85 -14.76
CA ALA A 15 -5.35 5.60 -13.54
C ALA A 15 -4.25 4.91 -12.69
N PRO A 16 -3.38 5.66 -11.99
CA PRO A 16 -2.41 5.05 -11.11
C PRO A 16 -3.18 4.22 -10.07
N VAL A 17 -2.95 2.90 -10.09
CA VAL A 17 -3.39 2.01 -9.04
C VAL A 17 -2.61 2.39 -7.79
N GLN A 18 -3.15 3.33 -7.03
CA GLN A 18 -2.59 3.75 -5.76
C GLN A 18 -2.52 2.49 -4.91
N SER A 19 -1.32 1.95 -4.74
CA SER A 19 -1.09 0.92 -3.73
C SER A 19 -1.60 1.51 -2.43
N LEU A 20 -2.53 0.82 -1.76
CA LEU A 20 -3.17 1.27 -0.51
C LEU A 20 -2.19 1.25 0.67
N THR A 21 -0.96 1.70 0.42
CA THR A 21 0.12 1.78 1.37
C THR A 21 -0.06 3.09 2.15
N THR A 22 -0.15 2.96 3.47
CA THR A 22 -0.25 4.08 4.41
C THR A 22 1.13 4.41 4.94
N GLN A 23 1.55 5.67 4.82
CA GLN A 23 2.84 6.12 5.34
C GLN A 23 2.78 6.28 6.86
N CYS A 24 3.86 5.88 7.54
CA CYS A 24 3.98 6.17 8.95
C CYS A 24 4.29 7.65 9.17
N GLY A 25 3.64 8.25 10.17
CA GLY A 25 3.88 9.64 10.53
C GLY A 25 5.27 9.86 11.14
N GLN A 26 5.69 11.12 11.18
CA GLN A 26 6.96 11.52 11.82
C GLN A 26 6.95 11.24 13.33
N THR A 27 5.79 11.35 13.98
CA THR A 27 5.61 10.99 15.40
C THR A 27 5.30 9.50 15.53
N ARG A 28 6.19 8.78 16.21
CA ARG A 28 6.09 7.33 16.41
C ARG A 28 5.31 7.02 17.69
N PRO A 29 4.22 6.23 17.63
CA PRO A 29 3.51 5.83 18.82
C PRO A 29 4.43 4.99 19.72
N GLN A 30 4.45 5.31 21.01
CA GLN A 30 5.26 4.59 22.01
C GLN A 30 4.46 3.50 22.72
N VAL A 31 3.13 3.55 22.61
CA VAL A 31 2.21 2.62 23.25
C VAL A 31 1.15 2.24 22.23
N CYS A 32 0.96 0.94 22.05
CA CYS A 32 -0.09 0.36 21.23
C CYS A 32 -1.03 -0.47 22.07
N THR A 33 -2.29 -0.54 21.67
CA THR A 33 -3.27 -1.46 22.26
C THR A 33 -2.96 -2.90 21.85
N MET A 34 -3.64 -3.87 22.46
CA MET A 34 -3.55 -5.29 22.07
C MET A 34 -4.43 -5.62 20.85
N GLU A 35 -4.57 -4.68 19.91
CA GLU A 35 -5.30 -4.88 18.66
C GLU A 35 -4.51 -5.80 17.71
N TYR A 36 -5.23 -6.66 17.00
CA TYR A 36 -4.67 -7.51 15.96
C TYR A 36 -5.37 -7.23 14.63
N ASP A 37 -4.73 -6.42 13.79
CA ASP A 37 -5.09 -6.06 12.41
C ASP A 37 -3.83 -6.16 11.54
N PRO A 38 -3.42 -7.35 11.09
CA PRO A 38 -2.09 -7.57 10.56
C PRO A 38 -1.79 -6.74 9.33
N VAL A 39 -0.57 -6.21 9.28
CA VAL A 39 -0.08 -5.37 8.18
C VAL A 39 1.30 -5.81 7.74
N CYS A 40 1.60 -5.55 6.46
CA CYS A 40 2.94 -5.68 5.92
C CYS A 40 3.62 -4.32 5.96
N GLY A 41 4.61 -4.17 6.84
CA GLY A 41 5.45 -2.97 6.96
C GLY A 41 6.53 -2.94 5.88
N GLU A 42 6.73 -1.78 5.28
CA GLU A 42 7.83 -1.47 4.36
C GLU A 42 8.93 -0.74 5.11
N LEU A 43 10.12 -1.32 5.13
CA LEU A 43 11.28 -0.79 5.83
C LEU A 43 11.92 0.36 5.02
N ALA A 44 12.42 1.38 5.71
CA ALA A 44 13.06 2.55 5.09
C ALA A 44 14.32 2.17 4.28
N ASP A 45 15.09 1.20 4.78
CA ASP A 45 16.28 0.65 4.11
C ASP A 45 15.94 -0.38 3.02
N GLY A 46 14.65 -0.63 2.81
CA GLY A 46 14.13 -1.64 1.89
C GLY A 46 13.79 -2.97 2.57
N GLY A 47 12.97 -3.77 1.88
CA GLY A 47 12.41 -5.00 2.42
C GLY A 47 11.04 -4.81 3.09
N ARG A 48 10.47 -5.91 3.56
CA ARG A 48 9.15 -5.93 4.20
C ARG A 48 9.09 -6.93 5.35
N GLU A 49 8.25 -6.66 6.34
CA GLU A 49 8.06 -7.50 7.52
C GLU A 49 6.60 -7.45 8.01
N ASP A 50 6.12 -8.54 8.59
CA ASP A 50 4.77 -8.64 9.16
C ASP A 50 4.70 -7.98 10.54
N TYR A 51 3.66 -7.17 10.76
CA TYR A 51 3.36 -6.54 12.04
C TYR A 51 1.93 -6.84 12.45
N SER A 52 1.70 -6.96 13.76
CA SER A 52 0.40 -7.36 14.33
C SER A 52 -0.71 -6.31 14.16
N SER A 53 -0.34 -5.04 13.98
CA SER A 53 -1.28 -3.93 13.82
C SER A 53 -0.59 -2.75 13.11
N PRO A 54 -1.37 -1.79 12.53
CA PRO A 54 -0.83 -0.54 12.03
C PRO A 54 -0.02 0.24 13.07
N CYS A 55 -0.47 0.23 14.33
CA CYS A 55 0.24 0.88 15.43
C CYS A 55 1.62 0.25 15.65
N ASN A 56 1.67 -1.08 15.75
CA ASN A 56 2.91 -1.80 15.98
C ASN A 56 3.90 -1.63 14.83
N ALA A 57 3.42 -1.55 13.58
CA ALA A 57 4.25 -1.24 12.43
C ALA A 57 4.88 0.16 12.55
N CYS A 58 4.06 1.20 12.75
CA CYS A 58 4.56 2.56 12.80
C CYS A 58 5.27 2.93 14.10
N ALA A 59 5.15 2.13 15.16
CA ALA A 59 5.95 2.25 16.38
C ALA A 59 7.42 1.89 16.14
N HIS A 60 7.72 1.06 15.14
CA HIS A 60 9.07 0.69 14.80
C HIS A 60 9.72 1.77 13.92
N ASP A 61 10.84 2.35 14.36
CA ASP A 61 11.49 3.48 13.67
C ASP A 61 11.94 3.16 12.25
N ALA A 62 12.29 1.89 12.00
CA ALA A 62 12.74 1.43 10.68
C ALA A 62 11.61 1.31 9.65
N VAL A 63 10.33 1.37 10.06
CA VAL A 63 9.19 1.23 9.15
C VAL A 63 8.80 2.60 8.57
N ALA A 64 8.82 2.70 7.25
CA ALA A 64 8.45 3.90 6.51
C ALA A 64 6.94 3.92 6.18
N ALA A 65 6.36 2.77 5.87
CA ALA A 65 4.97 2.65 5.47
C ALA A 65 4.44 1.24 5.75
N TYR A 66 3.13 1.02 5.62
CA TYR A 66 2.55 -0.31 5.71
C TYR A 66 1.37 -0.48 4.76
N ARG A 67 1.03 -1.72 4.43
CA ARG A 67 -0.23 -2.08 3.75
C ARG A 67 -1.00 -3.07 4.62
N ARG A 68 -2.34 -3.01 4.58
CA ARG A 68 -3.18 -4.01 5.25
C ARG A 68 -2.95 -5.43 4.70
N GLY A 69 -3.08 -6.41 5.59
CA GLY A 69 -2.77 -7.81 5.31
C GLY A 69 -1.28 -8.11 5.45
N GLY A 70 -0.95 -9.38 5.68
CA GLY A 70 0.43 -9.81 5.82
C GLY A 70 1.24 -9.69 4.53
N CYS A 71 2.55 -9.79 4.63
CA CYS A 71 3.48 -9.63 3.51
C CYS A 71 3.34 -10.72 2.46
N GLU A 72 2.95 -11.92 2.87
CA GLU A 72 2.66 -13.05 1.97
C GLU A 72 1.28 -12.94 1.30
N SER A 73 0.34 -12.17 1.88
CA SER A 73 -1.01 -11.95 1.34
C SER A 73 -1.03 -10.94 0.17
N GLY A 74 0.13 -10.55 -0.33
CA GLY A 74 0.31 -9.40 -1.18
C GLY A 74 -0.18 -9.54 -2.60
N GLY A 75 -1.49 -9.37 -2.82
CA GLY A 75 -1.97 -8.84 -4.10
C GLY A 75 -3.30 -9.35 -4.61
N THR A 76 -4.40 -9.25 -3.86
CA THR A 76 -5.69 -8.94 -4.48
C THR A 76 -6.51 -8.19 -3.42
N GLY A 77 -6.83 -6.93 -3.70
CA GLY A 77 -7.70 -6.16 -2.82
C GLY A 77 -9.10 -6.78 -2.77
N GLU A 78 -9.69 -6.74 -1.59
CA GLU A 78 -11.13 -6.83 -1.37
C GLU A 78 -11.62 -5.47 -0.87
#